data_AF-A0A7N0U045-F1
#
_entry.id   AF-A0A7N0U045-F1
#
_cell.length_a   1.000
_cell.length_b   1.000
_cell.length_c   1.000
_cell.angle_alpha   90.00
_cell.angle_beta   90.00
_cell.angle_gamma   90.00
#
_symmetry.space_group_name_H-M   'P 1'
#
loop_
_entity.id
_entity.type
_entity.pdbx_description
1 polymer ?
#
loop_
_entity_poly.entity_id
_entity_poly.type
_entity_poly.pdbx_seq_one_letter_code
_entity_poly.pdbx_strand_id
1 'polypeptide(L)'
;MDKIMKMVPDLNEQGMEDPESTLRPVAAYLRPKLNNLWKDRRRALFTENIEKISRVLDALQKKLDEAFLVIQLYEKALDLFEDDPRTSDKHNRLKNGIEVEETGDLESAPLPW
;
A
#
# COMPACT_ATOMS: atom_id res chain seq x y z
N MET A 1 6.42 -40.46 -32.77
CA MET A 1 7.67 -39.71 -33.02
C MET A 1 7.42 -38.47 -33.88
N ASP A 2 6.46 -38.51 -34.81
CA ASP A 2 6.14 -37.41 -35.75
C ASP A 2 5.92 -36.04 -35.11
N LYS A 3 5.30 -35.98 -33.92
CA LYS A 3 5.05 -34.72 -33.21
C LYS A 3 6.36 -34.07 -32.72
N ILE A 4 7.35 -34.87 -32.32
CA ILE A 4 8.66 -34.39 -31.88
C ILE A 4 9.49 -33.95 -33.08
N MET A 5 9.49 -34.73 -34.17
CA MET A 5 10.12 -34.36 -35.45
C MET A 5 9.54 -33.07 -36.05
N LYS A 6 8.23 -32.82 -35.91
CA LYS A 6 7.62 -31.53 -36.30
C LYS A 6 8.05 -30.34 -35.44
N MET A 7 8.42 -30.58 -34.18
CA MET A 7 8.80 -29.52 -33.24
C MET A 7 10.29 -29.19 -33.28
N VAL A 8 11.13 -30.13 -33.73
CA VAL A 8 12.58 -29.99 -33.88
C VAL A 8 12.99 -30.62 -35.23
N PRO A 9 12.92 -29.87 -36.35
CA PRO A 9 13.22 -30.37 -37.70
C PRO A 9 14.64 -30.93 -37.84
N ASP A 10 15.57 -30.37 -37.08
CA ASP A 10 16.98 -30.77 -37.01
C ASP A 10 17.17 -32.27 -36.67
N LEU A 11 16.20 -32.87 -35.96
CA LEU A 11 16.20 -34.32 -35.67
C LEU A 11 15.93 -35.18 -36.91
N ASN A 12 15.24 -34.63 -37.90
CA ASN A 12 14.90 -35.34 -39.12
C ASN A 12 16.07 -35.35 -40.11
N GLU A 13 16.91 -34.30 -40.08
CA GLU A 13 18.18 -34.20 -40.83
C GLU A 13 19.30 -35.04 -40.16
N GLN A 14 19.21 -35.16 -38.84
CA GLN A 14 19.85 -36.11 -37.90
C GLN A 14 20.33 -37.48 -38.40
N GLY A 15 19.39 -38.26 -38.93
CA GLY A 15 19.46 -39.73 -38.87
C GLY A 15 19.34 -40.26 -37.43
N MET A 16 18.34 -41.12 -37.17
CA MET A 16 18.03 -41.67 -35.84
C MET A 16 18.89 -42.92 -35.52
N GLU A 17 20.18 -42.91 -35.84
CA GLU A 17 21.06 -44.07 -35.64
C GLU A 17 21.68 -44.12 -34.23
N ASP A 18 21.76 -42.99 -33.52
CA ASP A 18 22.36 -42.89 -32.18
C ASP A 18 21.42 -42.18 -31.19
N PRO A 19 21.07 -42.79 -30.03
CA PRO A 19 20.27 -42.14 -29.00
C PRO A 19 20.80 -40.76 -28.57
N GLU A 20 22.12 -40.58 -28.49
CA GLU A 20 22.76 -39.30 -28.12
C GLU A 20 22.56 -38.22 -29.20
N SER A 21 22.52 -38.60 -30.49
CA SER A 21 22.29 -37.65 -31.60
C SER A 21 20.87 -37.05 -31.56
N THR A 22 19.90 -37.78 -30.98
CA THR A 22 18.51 -37.33 -30.87
C THR A 22 18.21 -36.56 -29.58
N LEU A 23 18.92 -36.86 -28.48
CA LEU A 23 18.69 -36.23 -27.19
C LEU A 23 19.19 -34.77 -27.16
N ARG A 24 20.30 -34.49 -27.86
CA ARG A 24 20.94 -33.17 -27.83
C ARG A 24 20.08 -32.05 -28.47
N PRO A 25 19.49 -32.22 -29.68
CA PRO A 25 18.64 -31.20 -30.29
C PRO A 25 17.33 -31.01 -29.52
N VAL A 26 16.75 -32.09 -29.00
CA VAL A 26 15.55 -32.04 -28.14
C VAL A 26 15.84 -31.25 -26.86
N ALA A 27 16.96 -31.52 -26.20
CA ALA A 27 17.37 -30.79 -25.01
C ALA A 27 17.66 -29.31 -25.33
N ALA A 28 18.31 -29.03 -26.46
CA ALA A 28 18.58 -27.67 -26.93
C ALA A 28 17.30 -26.87 -27.17
N TYR A 29 16.24 -27.51 -27.66
CA TYR A 29 14.93 -26.90 -27.86
C TYR A 29 14.13 -26.74 -26.55
N LEU A 30 14.11 -27.76 -25.70
CA LEU A 30 13.29 -27.77 -24.49
C LEU A 30 13.85 -26.89 -23.37
N ARG A 31 15.18 -26.83 -23.20
CA ARG A 31 15.84 -26.03 -22.16
C ARG A 31 15.41 -24.55 -22.16
N PRO A 32 15.49 -23.80 -23.26
CA PRO A 32 15.05 -22.40 -23.28
C PRO A 32 13.54 -22.26 -23.11
N LYS A 33 12.73 -23.16 -23.68
CA LYS A 33 11.27 -23.14 -23.51
C LYS A 33 10.84 -23.32 -22.06
N LEU A 34 11.41 -24.31 -21.38
CA LEU A 34 11.17 -24.51 -19.95
C LEU A 34 11.65 -23.30 -19.17
N ASN A 35 12.85 -22.78 -19.44
CA ASN A 35 13.36 -21.59 -18.75
C ASN A 35 12.41 -20.38 -18.89
N ASN A 36 11.88 -20.15 -20.09
CA ASN A 36 10.92 -19.08 -20.35
C ASN A 36 9.59 -19.30 -19.62
N LEU A 37 9.01 -20.50 -19.69
CA LEU A 37 7.78 -20.82 -18.96
C LEU A 37 7.92 -20.61 -17.44
N TRP A 38 9.05 -21.02 -16.88
CA TRP A 38 9.34 -20.81 -15.46
C TRP A 38 9.53 -19.33 -15.12
N LYS A 39 10.19 -18.55 -15.99
CA LYS A 39 10.31 -17.09 -15.84
C LYS A 39 8.96 -16.39 -15.92
N ASP A 40 8.11 -16.77 -16.87
CA ASP A 40 6.78 -16.18 -17.07
C ASP A 40 5.86 -16.48 -15.89
N ARG A 41 5.84 -17.73 -15.42
CA ARG A 41 5.10 -18.12 -14.21
C ARG A 41 5.58 -17.34 -12.98
N ARG A 42 6.90 -17.20 -12.83
CA ARG A 42 7.49 -16.43 -11.73
C ARG A 42 7.09 -14.95 -11.81
N ARG A 43 7.20 -14.34 -12.98
CA ARG A 43 6.77 -12.94 -13.22
C ARG A 43 5.31 -12.74 -12.86
N ALA A 44 4.41 -13.57 -13.38
CA ALA A 44 2.98 -13.45 -13.13
C ALA A 44 2.63 -13.47 -11.62
N LEU A 45 3.21 -14.42 -10.87
CA LEU A 45 2.98 -14.52 -9.42
C LEU A 45 3.51 -13.31 -8.64
N PHE A 46 4.67 -12.76 -9.05
CA PHE A 46 5.22 -11.60 -8.37
C PHE A 46 4.51 -10.29 -8.75
N THR A 47 4.10 -10.10 -10.01
CA THR A 47 3.42 -8.88 -10.44
C THR A 47 2.09 -8.70 -9.71
N GLU A 48 1.26 -9.74 -9.66
CA GLU A 48 -0.03 -9.66 -8.96
C GLU A 48 0.16 -9.39 -7.45
N ASN A 49 1.16 -10.03 -6.85
CA ASN A 49 1.46 -9.84 -5.43
C ASN A 49 2.00 -8.43 -5.13
N ILE A 50 2.87 -7.90 -5.99
CA ILE A 50 3.41 -6.54 -5.86
C ILE A 50 2.29 -5.51 -5.98
N GLU A 51 1.38 -5.66 -6.93
CA GLU A 51 0.23 -4.75 -7.07
C GLU A 51 -0.68 -4.78 -5.84
N LYS A 52 -0.95 -5.97 -5.29
CA LYS A 52 -1.75 -6.12 -4.06
C LYS A 52 -1.08 -5.41 -2.89
N ILE A 53 0.22 -5.62 -2.69
CA ILE A 53 0.99 -4.98 -1.62
C ILE A 53 1.01 -3.46 -1.80
N SER A 54 1.21 -2.96 -3.03
CA SER A 54 1.19 -1.53 -3.33
C SER A 54 -0.13 -0.89 -2.92
N ARG A 55 -1.27 -1.48 -3.30
CA ARG A 55 -2.60 -0.93 -2.95
C ARG A 55 -2.83 -0.88 -1.44
N VAL A 56 -2.38 -1.90 -0.71
CA VAL A 56 -2.47 -1.91 0.76
C VAL A 56 -1.60 -0.82 1.37
N LEU A 57 -0.37 -0.64 0.84
CA LEU A 57 0.54 0.40 1.30
C LEU A 57 -0.03 1.80 1.04
N ASP A 58 -0.57 2.07 -0.14
CA ASP A 58 -1.19 3.35 -0.49
C ASP A 58 -2.39 3.66 0.43
N ALA A 59 -3.20 2.66 0.74
CA ALA A 59 -4.34 2.81 1.65
C ALA A 59 -3.90 3.10 3.10
N LEU A 60 -2.81 2.48 3.56
CA LEU A 60 -2.23 2.75 4.88
C LEU A 60 -1.59 4.13 4.95
N GLN A 61 -0.84 4.52 3.91
CA GLN A 61 -0.24 5.84 3.79
C GLN A 61 -1.32 6.92 3.90
N LYS A 62 -2.41 6.78 3.14
CA LYS A 62 -3.53 7.74 3.20
C LYS A 62 -4.11 7.89 4.60
N LYS A 63 -4.35 6.77 5.31
CA LYS A 63 -4.88 6.81 6.68
C LYS A 63 -3.91 7.45 7.67
N LEU A 64 -2.61 7.20 7.48
CA LEU A 64 -1.57 7.81 8.30
C LEU A 64 -1.52 9.32 8.08
N ASP A 65 -1.56 9.77 6.83
CA ASP A 65 -1.56 11.19 6.48
C ASP A 65 -2.81 11.91 7.03
N GLU A 66 -3.99 11.29 6.94
CA GLU A 66 -5.23 11.80 7.52
C GLU A 66 -5.13 11.91 9.06
N ALA A 67 -4.65 10.86 9.74
CA ALA A 67 -4.48 10.88 11.19
C ALA A 67 -3.45 11.91 11.64
N PHE A 68 -2.35 12.05 10.91
CA PHE A 68 -1.33 13.05 11.18
C PHE A 68 -1.88 14.48 11.05
N LEU A 69 -2.64 14.75 9.99
CA LEU A 69 -3.30 16.04 9.81
C LEU A 69 -4.24 16.36 10.99
N VAL A 70 -5.02 15.38 11.44
CA VAL A 70 -5.90 15.54 12.62
C VAL A 70 -5.09 15.89 13.87
N ILE A 71 -3.95 15.24 14.11
CA ILE A 71 -3.08 15.54 15.25
C ILE A 71 -2.55 16.98 15.16
N GLN A 72 -2.09 17.41 13.99
CA GLN A 72 -1.63 18.79 13.80
C GLN A 72 -2.73 19.83 14.02
N LEU A 73 -3.96 19.52 13.60
CA LEU A 73 -5.13 20.37 13.87
C LEU A 73 -5.41 20.48 15.37
N TYR A 74 -5.33 19.37 16.11
CA TYR A 74 -5.48 19.39 17.57
C TYR A 74 -4.39 20.20 18.25
N GLU A 75 -3.12 20.00 17.86
CA GLU A 75 -1.99 20.78 18.36
C GLU A 75 -2.22 22.28 18.13
N LYS A 76 -2.62 22.68 16.91
CA LYS A 76 -2.89 24.07 16.60
C LYS A 76 -4.07 24.65 17.39
N ALA A 77 -5.11 23.85 17.63
CA ALA A 77 -6.24 24.27 18.45
C ALA A 77 -5.83 24.46 19.93
N LEU A 78 -4.93 23.61 20.44
CA LEU A 78 -4.35 23.77 21.77
C LEU A 78 -3.50 25.04 21.87
N ASP A 79 -2.61 25.31 20.89
CA ASP A 79 -1.84 26.57 20.83
C ASP A 79 -2.76 27.79 20.92
N LEU A 80 -3.81 27.84 20.09
CA LEU A 80 -4.76 28.95 20.06
C LEU A 80 -5.54 29.09 21.37
N PHE A 81 -5.80 27.98 22.05
CA PHE A 81 -6.46 28.00 23.35
C PHE A 81 -5.52 28.50 24.45
N GLU A 82 -4.22 28.25 24.37
CA GLU A 82 -3.22 28.79 25.31
C GLU A 82 -2.93 30.28 25.06
N ASP A 83 -2.98 30.71 23.80
CA ASP A 83 -2.75 32.09 23.37
C ASP A 83 -3.97 33.01 23.54
N ASP A 84 -5.18 32.49 23.80
CA ASP A 84 -6.37 33.31 24.05
C ASP A 84 -6.28 33.96 25.46
N PRO A 85 -6.26 35.30 25.58
CA PRO A 85 -6.22 35.97 26.88
C PRO A 85 -7.39 35.60 27.79
N ARG A 86 -8.55 35.23 27.23
CA ARG A 86 -9.75 34.85 28.00
C ARG A 86 -9.64 33.50 28.71
N THR A 87 -8.85 32.57 28.16
CA THR A 87 -8.60 31.24 28.74
C THR A 87 -7.44 31.31 29.73
N SER A 88 -6.41 32.11 29.42
CA SER A 88 -5.29 32.41 30.30
C SER A 88 -5.75 33.10 31.59
N ASP A 89 -6.66 34.08 31.51
CA ASP A 89 -7.26 34.73 32.68
C ASP A 89 -8.07 33.76 33.54
N LYS A 90 -8.83 32.84 32.93
CA LYS A 90 -9.57 31.81 33.68
C LYS A 90 -8.63 30.81 34.36
N HIS A 91 -7.58 30.38 33.67
CA HIS A 91 -6.57 29.48 34.24
C HIS A 91 -5.84 30.13 35.43
N ASN A 92 -5.48 31.41 35.32
CA ASN A 92 -4.82 32.16 36.39
C ASN A 92 -5.76 32.44 37.57
N ARG A 93 -7.04 32.74 37.32
CA ARG A 93 -8.05 32.92 38.38
C ARG A 93 -8.31 31.63 39.16
N LEU A 94 -8.40 30.49 38.47
CA LEU A 94 -8.54 29.16 39.08
C LEU A 94 -7.27 28.76 39.88
N LYS A 95 -6.07 29.01 39.34
CA LYS A 95 -4.80 28.76 40.07
C LYS A 95 -4.64 29.64 41.32
N ASN A 96 -5.19 30.85 41.31
CA ASN A 96 -5.12 31.78 42.44
C ASN A 96 -6.26 31.60 43.45
N GLY A 97 -7.09 30.56 43.32
CA GLY A 97 -8.14 30.24 44.29
C GLY A 97 -9.30 31.24 44.33
N ILE A 98 -9.50 32.03 43.27
CA ILE A 98 -10.62 32.97 43.19
C ILE A 98 -11.82 32.23 42.57
N GLU A 99 -12.83 31.94 43.39
CA GLU A 99 -14.11 31.41 42.92
C GLU A 99 -14.72 32.38 41.90
N VAL A 100 -14.95 31.88 40.68
CA VAL A 100 -15.65 32.63 39.65
C VAL A 100 -17.14 32.52 39.99
N GLU A 101 -17.70 33.57 40.61
CA GLU A 101 -19.15 33.69 40.67
C GLU A 101 -19.70 33.67 39.23
N GLU A 102 -20.59 32.71 38.95
CA GLU A 102 -21.38 32.67 37.73
C GLU A 102 -22.27 33.93 37.70
N THR A 103 -21.83 34.94 36.95
CA THR A 103 -22.73 36.03 36.57
C THR A 103 -23.78 35.46 35.62
N GLY A 104 -25.01 35.40 36.13
CA GLY A 104 -26.19 35.06 35.36
C GLY A 104 -26.45 36.02 34.19
N ASP A 105 -27.27 35.49 33.29
CA ASP A 105 -28.03 36.14 32.24
C ASP A 105 -27.27 36.72 31.04
N LEU A 106 -27.14 35.88 30.00
CA LEU A 106 -27.27 36.32 28.62
C LEU A 106 -28.19 35.34 27.85
N GLU A 107 -29.43 35.79 27.71
CA GLU A 107 -30.41 35.52 26.64
C GLU A 107 -30.66 34.07 26.18
N SER A 108 -31.81 33.57 26.63
CA SER A 108 -32.59 32.55 25.93
C SER A 108 -33.03 33.09 24.56
N ALA A 109 -32.28 32.79 23.49
CA ALA A 109 -32.74 32.98 22.12
C ALA A 109 -33.59 31.76 21.71
N PRO A 110 -34.83 31.93 21.21
CA PRO A 110 -35.65 30.80 20.77
C PRO A 110 -35.14 30.26 19.44
N LEU A 111 -35.05 28.93 19.34
CA LEU A 111 -34.73 28.23 18.09
C LEU A 111 -35.90 28.37 17.10
N PRO A 112 -35.63 28.62 15.79
CA PRO A 112 -36.67 28.50 14.79
C PRO A 112 -36.96 27.01 14.53
N TRP A 113 -38.25 26.72 14.40
CA TRP A 113 -38.83 25.43 14.00
C TRP A 113 -38.44 25.04 12.57
#